data_AF-A0A8B7K2F5-F1
#
_entry.id   AF-A0A8B7K2F5-F1
#
_cell.length_a   1.000
_cell.length_b   1.000
_cell.length_c   1.000
_cell.angle_alpha   90.00
_cell.angle_beta   90.00
_cell.angle_gamma   90.00
#
_symmetry.space_group_name_H-M   'P 1'
#
loop_
_entity.id
_entity.type
_entity.pdbx_description
1 polymer ?
#
loop_
_entity_poly.entity_id
_entity_poly.type
_entity_poly.pdbx_seq_one_letter_code
_entity_poly.pdbx_strand_id
1 'polypeptide(L)'
;AGACPGGDSGNVSQSHSNASGLGEQEDEEGDAAEASLSATAAAYSAYLLPDRAAFCAQIESLEKSLEDLLTRVDEFVGMLDMIRSDSSQVVNESIPQIYTKATEMRHIYRKIDKLEAFVKMIGNCVAGMEERVIKAETDLGTFPSTFKKILHTISVPSFLNKSSSSRQQQTLYEPPTLFRTEDYFPCLNEAPYS
;
A
#
# COMPACT_ATOMS: atom_id res chain seq x y z
N ALA A 1 -27.80 4.76 42.81
CA ALA A 1 -27.67 4.56 44.28
C ALA A 1 -26.74 3.37 44.50
N GLY A 2 -25.73 3.51 45.35
CA GLY A 2 -24.77 2.44 45.65
C GLY A 2 -23.37 2.98 45.88
N ALA A 3 -23.22 3.90 46.83
CA ALA A 3 -21.93 4.28 47.38
C ALA A 3 -21.43 3.16 48.29
N CYS A 4 -20.20 2.70 48.09
CA CYS A 4 -19.48 1.87 49.05
C CYS A 4 -18.25 2.67 49.53
N PRO A 5 -18.25 3.18 50.78
CA PRO A 5 -17.05 3.68 51.42
C PRO A 5 -16.49 2.60 52.36
N GLY A 6 -15.22 2.27 52.20
CA GLY A 6 -14.43 1.53 53.17
C GLY A 6 -12.98 1.90 52.86
N GLY A 7 -12.36 2.83 53.57
CA GLY A 7 -12.31 2.89 55.03
C GLY A 7 -11.19 1.97 55.52
N ASP A 8 -10.00 2.05 54.92
CA ASP A 8 -8.80 1.43 55.46
C ASP A 8 -7.99 2.50 56.20
N SER A 9 -8.29 2.62 57.48
CA SER A 9 -7.53 3.45 58.41
C SER A 9 -6.26 2.68 58.77
N GLY A 10 -5.24 2.82 57.94
CA GLY A 10 -3.89 2.34 58.24
C GLY A 10 -3.42 2.95 59.57
N ASN A 11 -3.39 2.10 60.60
CA ASN A 11 -2.65 2.30 61.84
C ASN A 11 -1.20 2.63 61.49
N VAL A 12 -0.84 3.91 61.54
CA VAL A 12 0.56 4.34 61.61
C VAL A 12 0.96 4.18 63.08
N SER A 13 1.65 3.09 63.39
CA SER A 13 2.37 2.95 64.65
C SER A 13 3.43 4.05 64.69
N GLN A 14 3.14 5.12 65.43
CA GLN A 14 4.14 6.09 65.82
C GLN A 14 5.03 5.44 66.87
N SER A 15 6.15 4.89 66.42
CA SER A 15 7.27 4.61 67.29
C SER A 15 7.79 5.94 67.82
N HIS A 16 7.44 6.27 69.05
CA HIS A 16 8.11 7.29 69.83
C HIS A 16 9.52 6.78 70.13
N SER A 17 10.47 7.11 69.26
CA SER A 17 11.87 7.09 69.61
C SER A 17 12.08 8.22 70.62
N ASN A 18 12.04 7.88 71.90
CA ASN A 18 12.64 8.69 72.94
C ASN A 18 14.16 8.65 72.73
N ALA A 19 14.66 9.46 71.79
CA ALA A 19 16.04 9.89 71.84
C ALA A 19 16.13 10.83 73.03
N SER A 20 16.67 10.31 74.12
CA SER A 20 17.06 11.06 75.30
C SER A 20 17.71 12.38 74.87
N GLY A 21 17.24 13.48 75.46
CA GLY A 21 17.95 14.74 75.40
C GLY A 21 19.36 14.55 75.95
N LEU A 22 20.33 14.52 75.04
CA LEU A 22 21.58 15.23 75.22
C LEU A 22 21.25 16.63 74.73
N GLY A 23 20.88 17.55 75.63
CA GLY A 23 21.91 18.17 76.43
C GLY A 23 22.73 19.00 75.46
N GLU A 24 22.32 20.26 75.28
CA GLU A 24 23.16 21.29 74.70
C GLU A 24 24.38 21.42 75.62
N GLN A 25 25.36 20.55 75.39
CA GLN A 25 26.69 20.62 75.95
C GLN A 25 27.57 20.21 74.78
N GLU A 26 28.30 21.17 74.24
CA GLU A 26 29.21 21.00 73.12
C GLU A 26 30.23 19.93 73.52
N ASP A 27 30.00 18.67 73.09
CA ASP A 27 30.87 17.54 73.39
C ASP A 27 32.15 17.64 72.54
N GLU A 28 33.06 18.54 72.92
CA GLU A 28 34.41 18.64 72.34
C GLU A 28 35.15 17.28 72.34
N GLU A 29 34.79 16.37 73.26
CA GLU A 29 35.43 15.06 73.44
C GLU A 29 34.89 13.98 72.48
N GLY A 30 33.64 14.10 72.02
CA GLY A 30 33.07 13.22 70.97
C GLY A 30 33.62 13.57 69.58
N ASP A 31 33.75 14.86 69.30
CA ASP A 31 34.33 15.39 68.07
C ASP A 31 35.84 15.05 67.97
N ALA A 32 36.57 15.14 69.09
CA ALA A 32 37.98 14.75 69.14
C ALA A 32 38.22 13.26 68.87
N ALA A 33 37.35 12.39 69.40
CA ALA A 33 37.42 10.94 69.16
C ALA A 33 37.09 10.58 67.70
N GLU A 34 36.08 11.23 67.11
CA GLU A 34 35.72 11.07 65.70
C GLU A 34 36.83 11.58 64.77
N ALA A 35 37.42 12.73 65.07
CA ALA A 35 38.57 13.27 64.35
C ALA A 35 39.78 12.32 64.42
N SER A 36 40.05 11.72 65.58
CA SER A 36 41.13 10.74 65.76
C SER A 36 40.89 9.45 64.98
N LEU A 37 39.66 8.94 64.98
CA LEU A 37 39.25 7.77 64.20
C LEU A 37 39.41 8.05 62.69
N SER A 38 38.93 9.20 62.23
CA SER A 38 39.03 9.66 60.84
C SER A 38 40.49 9.81 60.40
N ALA A 39 41.35 10.42 61.24
CA ALA A 39 42.78 10.53 60.97
C ALA A 39 43.47 9.17 60.89
N THR A 40 43.11 8.23 61.78
CA THR A 40 43.65 6.86 61.78
C THR A 40 43.22 6.10 60.53
N ALA A 41 41.94 6.21 60.15
CA ALA A 41 41.41 5.60 58.93
C ALA A 41 42.07 6.18 57.66
N ALA A 42 42.28 7.50 57.61
CA ALA A 42 42.99 8.15 56.53
C ALA A 42 44.43 7.65 56.41
N ALA A 43 45.17 7.58 57.52
CA ALA A 43 46.54 7.07 57.57
C ALA A 43 46.63 5.60 57.12
N TYR A 44 45.70 4.75 57.58
CA TYR A 44 45.63 3.35 57.16
C TYR A 44 45.29 3.21 55.66
N SER A 45 44.34 4.00 55.16
CA SER A 45 43.96 3.98 53.75
C SER A 45 45.09 4.41 52.81
N ALA A 46 45.98 5.30 53.25
CA ALA A 46 47.15 5.73 52.48
C ALA A 46 48.15 4.59 52.25
N TYR A 47 48.23 3.60 53.14
CA TYR A 47 49.05 2.39 52.93
C TYR A 47 48.44 1.44 51.90
N LEU A 48 47.11 1.38 51.78
CA LEU A 48 46.40 0.51 50.85
C LEU A 48 46.30 1.10 49.44
N LEU A 49 46.30 2.43 49.32
CA LEU A 49 46.21 3.16 48.05
C LEU A 49 47.40 4.13 47.92
N PRO A 50 48.61 3.62 47.58
CA PRO A 50 49.80 4.46 47.43
C PRO A 50 49.63 5.55 46.37
N ASP A 51 48.74 5.32 45.40
CA ASP A 51 48.36 6.28 44.37
C ASP A 51 46.84 6.49 44.35
N ARG A 52 46.31 6.99 45.48
CA ARG A 52 44.90 7.34 45.65
C ARG A 52 44.39 8.24 44.52
N ALA A 53 45.21 9.16 44.02
CA ALA A 53 44.85 10.07 42.94
C ALA A 53 44.61 9.32 41.61
N ALA A 54 45.51 8.41 41.22
CA ALA A 54 45.30 7.60 40.02
C ALA A 54 44.12 6.62 40.16
N PHE A 55 43.84 6.14 41.37
CA PHE A 55 42.66 5.31 41.62
C PHE A 55 41.35 6.11 41.48
N CYS A 56 41.29 7.32 42.05
CA CYS A 56 40.14 8.21 41.86
C CYS A 56 39.92 8.55 40.37
N ALA A 57 40.98 8.86 39.63
CA ALA A 57 40.88 9.14 38.19
C ALA A 57 40.36 7.94 37.38
N GLN A 58 40.69 6.71 37.78
CA GLN A 58 40.15 5.49 37.14
C GLN A 58 38.66 5.31 37.42
N ILE A 59 38.20 5.60 38.64
CA ILE A 59 36.78 5.58 38.99
C ILE A 59 36.02 6.61 38.16
N GLU A 60 36.50 7.85 38.11
CA GLU A 60 35.87 8.91 37.30
C GLU A 60 35.82 8.55 35.81
N SER A 61 36.89 7.94 35.27
CA SER A 61 36.90 7.45 33.89
C SER A 61 35.88 6.34 33.65
N LEU A 62 35.70 5.43 34.62
CA LEU A 62 34.72 4.36 34.53
C LEU A 62 33.29 4.92 34.60
N GLU A 63 33.02 5.85 35.51
CA GLU A 63 31.73 6.53 35.63
C GLU A 63 31.37 7.26 34.33
N LYS A 64 32.32 7.99 33.74
CA LYS A 64 32.14 8.62 32.43
C LYS A 64 31.83 7.59 31.33
N SER A 65 32.56 6.48 31.29
CA SER A 65 32.31 5.42 30.31
C SER A 65 30.94 4.76 30.50
N LEU A 66 30.45 4.66 31.74
CA LEU A 66 29.13 4.11 32.04
C LEU A 66 28.05 5.08 31.56
N GLU A 67 28.19 6.37 31.84
CA GLU A 67 27.24 7.39 31.39
C GLU A 67 27.15 7.45 29.85
N ASP A 68 28.31 7.41 29.18
CA ASP A 68 28.38 7.34 27.72
C ASP A 68 27.68 6.07 27.18
N LEU A 69 27.82 4.93 27.87
CA LEU A 69 27.15 3.68 27.48
C LEU A 69 25.64 3.76 27.70
N LEU A 70 25.18 4.32 28.82
CA LEU A 70 23.76 4.50 29.12
C LEU A 70 23.10 5.42 28.08
N THR A 71 23.76 6.54 27.75
CA THR A 71 23.32 7.45 26.69
C THR A 71 23.16 6.70 25.36
N ARG A 72 24.14 5.87 24.98
CA ARG A 72 24.06 5.09 23.74
C ARG A 72 22.95 4.05 23.77
N VAL A 73 22.66 3.43 24.92
CA VAL A 73 21.54 2.50 25.06
C VAL A 73 20.21 3.23 24.82
N ASP A 74 20.04 4.44 25.36
CA ASP A 74 18.84 5.25 25.13
C ASP A 74 18.68 5.63 23.65
N GLU A 75 19.79 5.96 22.97
CA GLU A 75 19.80 6.18 21.52
C GLU A 75 19.39 4.92 20.74
N PHE A 76 19.87 3.73 21.14
CA PHE A 76 19.48 2.46 20.51
C PHE A 76 17.99 2.17 20.70
N VAL A 77 17.44 2.46 21.88
CA VAL A 77 16.00 2.34 22.13
C VAL A 77 15.22 3.28 21.20
N GLY A 78 15.66 4.53 21.07
CA GLY A 78 15.05 5.48 20.14
C GLY A 78 15.09 5.00 18.68
N MET A 79 16.22 4.44 18.24
CA MET A 79 16.32 3.84 16.89
C MET A 79 15.40 2.63 16.71
N LEU A 80 15.27 1.77 17.71
CA LEU A 80 14.36 0.62 17.66
C LEU A 80 12.90 1.06 17.57
N ASP A 81 12.51 2.09 18.31
CA ASP A 81 11.15 2.64 18.25
C ASP A 81 10.84 3.24 16.88
N MET A 82 11.80 3.95 16.27
CA MET A 82 11.67 4.43 14.89
C MET A 82 11.49 3.26 13.91
N ILE A 83 12.36 2.24 13.97
CA ILE A 83 12.26 1.06 13.08
C ILE A 83 10.92 0.35 13.27
N ARG A 84 10.46 0.20 14.50
CA ARG A 84 9.17 -0.43 14.82
C ARG A 84 8.01 0.39 14.27
N SER A 85 8.05 1.71 14.44
CA SER A 85 7.05 2.63 13.88
C SER A 85 6.99 2.54 12.36
N ASP A 86 8.14 2.64 11.70
CA ASP A 86 8.26 2.57 10.23
C ASP A 86 7.79 1.22 9.70
N SER A 87 8.19 0.13 10.36
CA SER A 87 7.73 -1.22 10.00
C SER A 87 6.21 -1.36 10.14
N SER A 88 5.64 -0.80 11.22
CA SER A 88 4.20 -0.77 11.43
C SER A 88 3.50 0.04 10.33
N GLN A 89 4.03 1.20 9.96
CA GLN A 89 3.47 2.03 8.88
C GLN A 89 3.49 1.28 7.54
N VAL A 90 4.63 0.68 7.17
CA VAL A 90 4.76 -0.06 5.91
C VAL A 90 3.78 -1.22 5.83
N VAL A 91 3.70 -2.02 6.89
CA VAL A 91 2.88 -3.24 6.91
C VAL A 91 1.39 -2.91 6.99
N ASN A 92 1.00 -1.94 7.83
CA ASN A 92 -0.40 -1.66 8.10
C ASN A 92 -1.03 -0.65 7.13
N GLU A 93 -0.22 0.20 6.50
CA GLU A 93 -0.71 1.28 5.63
C GLU A 93 -0.18 1.13 4.20
N SER A 94 1.14 1.16 4.02
CA SER A 94 1.73 1.27 2.68
C SER A 94 1.45 0.04 1.81
N ILE A 95 1.65 -1.18 2.34
CA ILE A 95 1.42 -2.42 1.59
C ILE A 95 -0.06 -2.58 1.19
N PRO A 96 -1.05 -2.42 2.09
CA PRO A 96 -2.47 -2.45 1.72
C PRO A 96 -2.86 -1.41 0.67
N GLN A 97 -2.30 -0.19 0.76
CA GLN A 97 -2.54 0.85 -0.24
C GLN A 97 -1.97 0.47 -1.61
N ILE A 98 -0.74 -0.06 -1.66
CA ILE A 98 -0.14 -0.56 -2.90
C ILE A 98 -0.98 -1.69 -3.49
N TYR A 99 -1.44 -2.65 -2.67
CA TYR A 99 -2.31 -3.74 -3.13
C TYR A 99 -3.63 -3.23 -3.72
N THR A 100 -4.23 -2.23 -3.07
CA THR A 100 -5.46 -1.59 -3.54
C THR A 100 -5.24 -0.95 -4.91
N LYS A 101 -4.17 -0.15 -5.06
CA LYS A 101 -3.81 0.48 -6.33
C LYS A 101 -3.47 -0.53 -7.43
N ALA A 102 -2.75 -1.60 -7.09
CA ALA A 102 -2.47 -2.69 -8.03
C ALA A 102 -3.76 -3.40 -8.50
N THR A 103 -4.75 -3.51 -7.62
CA THR A 103 -6.06 -4.09 -7.96
C THR A 103 -6.87 -3.16 -8.88
N GLU A 104 -6.85 -1.85 -8.61
CA GLU A 104 -7.43 -0.83 -9.50
C GLU A 104 -6.79 -0.89 -10.90
N MET A 105 -5.46 -0.99 -10.98
CA MET A 105 -4.72 -1.14 -12.25
C MET A 105 -5.18 -2.39 -13.02
N ARG A 106 -5.41 -3.50 -12.33
CA ARG A 106 -5.93 -4.72 -12.98
C ARG A 106 -7.29 -4.51 -13.63
N HIS A 107 -8.14 -3.65 -13.06
CA HIS A 107 -9.41 -3.30 -13.68
C HIS A 107 -9.21 -2.46 -14.95
N ILE A 108 -8.25 -1.54 -14.94
CA ILE A 108 -7.88 -0.75 -16.14
C ILE A 108 -7.35 -1.68 -17.24
N TYR A 109 -6.45 -2.62 -16.93
CA TYR A 109 -5.95 -3.57 -17.93
C TYR A 109 -7.07 -4.40 -18.56
N ARG A 110 -8.06 -4.87 -17.77
CA ARG A 110 -9.22 -5.56 -18.33
C ARG A 110 -10.05 -4.69 -19.27
N LYS A 111 -10.14 -3.38 -19.02
CA LYS A 111 -10.81 -2.44 -19.94
C LYS A 111 -10.03 -2.30 -21.25
N ILE A 112 -8.70 -2.26 -21.16
CA ILE A 112 -7.80 -2.24 -22.33
C ILE A 112 -7.95 -3.52 -23.15
N ASP A 113 -7.92 -4.70 -22.52
CA ASP A 113 -8.08 -5.99 -23.22
C ASP A 113 -9.42 -6.08 -23.97
N LYS A 114 -10.50 -5.61 -23.33
CA LYS A 114 -11.83 -5.55 -23.98
C LYS A 114 -11.85 -4.61 -25.17
N LEU A 115 -11.18 -3.46 -25.06
CA LEU A 115 -11.05 -2.51 -26.16
C LEU A 115 -10.24 -3.07 -27.31
N GLU A 116 -9.15 -3.77 -27.03
CA GLU A 116 -8.35 -4.43 -28.06
C GLU A 116 -9.18 -5.50 -28.81
N ALA A 117 -9.90 -6.35 -28.08
CA ALA A 117 -10.78 -7.35 -28.67
C ALA A 117 -11.88 -6.71 -29.54
N PHE A 118 -12.45 -5.60 -29.08
CA PHE A 118 -13.47 -4.85 -29.82
C PHE A 118 -12.91 -4.26 -31.12
N VAL A 119 -11.75 -3.59 -31.07
CA VAL A 119 -11.08 -3.03 -32.26
C VAL A 119 -10.75 -4.14 -33.27
N LYS A 120 -10.26 -5.28 -32.79
CA LYS A 120 -9.96 -6.44 -33.65
C LYS A 120 -11.22 -6.98 -34.35
N MET A 121 -12.33 -7.08 -33.63
CA MET A 121 -13.62 -7.47 -34.22
C MET A 121 -14.03 -6.47 -35.31
N ILE A 122 -13.99 -5.16 -35.04
CA ILE A 122 -14.33 -4.13 -36.04
C ILE A 122 -13.46 -4.29 -37.28
N GLY A 123 -12.15 -4.49 -37.11
CA GLY A 123 -11.23 -4.75 -38.21
C GLY A 123 -11.69 -5.92 -39.09
N ASN A 124 -12.09 -7.03 -38.47
CA ASN A 124 -12.61 -8.20 -39.19
C ASN A 124 -13.94 -7.90 -39.92
N CYS A 125 -14.85 -7.14 -39.30
CA CYS A 125 -16.11 -6.73 -39.92
C CYS A 125 -15.88 -5.85 -41.16
N VAL A 126 -14.95 -4.89 -41.07
CA VAL A 126 -14.59 -4.00 -42.19
C VAL A 126 -13.94 -4.79 -43.32
N ALA A 127 -12.98 -5.67 -43.01
CA ALA A 127 -12.34 -6.52 -44.02
C ALA A 127 -13.36 -7.40 -44.75
N GLY A 128 -14.30 -8.03 -44.04
CA GLY A 128 -15.38 -8.81 -44.65
C GLY A 128 -16.39 -7.96 -45.45
N MET A 129 -16.57 -6.68 -45.09
CA MET A 129 -17.37 -5.76 -45.90
C MET A 129 -16.63 -5.36 -47.18
N GLU A 130 -15.34 -5.04 -47.10
CA GLU A 130 -14.48 -4.70 -48.23
C GLU A 130 -14.43 -5.83 -49.26
N GLU A 131 -14.26 -7.09 -48.81
CA GLU A 131 -14.28 -8.26 -49.70
C GLU A 131 -15.61 -8.39 -50.47
N ARG A 132 -16.75 -8.15 -49.79
CA ARG A 132 -18.07 -8.17 -50.43
C ARG A 132 -18.27 -7.03 -51.43
N VAL A 133 -17.76 -5.84 -51.13
CA VAL A 133 -17.78 -4.70 -52.06
C VAL A 133 -16.95 -5.02 -53.30
N ILE A 134 -15.71 -5.50 -53.13
CA ILE A 134 -14.84 -5.91 -54.25
C ILE A 134 -15.52 -6.98 -55.11
N LYS A 135 -16.16 -7.98 -54.49
CA LYS A 135 -16.90 -9.01 -55.22
C LYS A 135 -18.06 -8.42 -56.02
N ALA A 136 -18.88 -7.56 -55.41
CA ALA A 136 -19.99 -6.91 -56.09
C ALA A 136 -19.53 -5.99 -57.25
N GLU A 137 -18.44 -5.25 -57.05
CA GLU A 137 -17.81 -4.43 -58.10
C GLU A 137 -17.23 -5.28 -59.23
N THR A 138 -16.64 -6.43 -58.91
CA THR A 138 -16.14 -7.38 -59.92
C THR A 138 -17.30 -7.94 -60.73
N ASP A 139 -18.36 -8.43 -60.07
CA ASP A 139 -19.54 -9.00 -60.73
C ASP A 139 -20.25 -7.96 -61.62
N LEU A 140 -20.34 -6.70 -61.16
CA LEU A 140 -20.94 -5.59 -61.92
C LEU A 140 -20.02 -5.04 -63.02
N GLY A 141 -18.72 -4.97 -62.76
CA GLY A 141 -17.67 -4.51 -63.68
C GLY A 141 -17.39 -5.50 -64.80
N THR A 142 -17.63 -6.80 -64.57
CA THR A 142 -17.92 -7.78 -65.61
C THR A 142 -19.32 -7.57 -66.18
N PHE A 143 -19.63 -6.34 -66.61
CA PHE A 143 -20.82 -6.10 -67.40
C PHE A 143 -20.71 -6.98 -68.65
N PRO A 144 -21.69 -7.83 -68.98
CA PRO A 144 -21.42 -8.92 -69.90
C PRO A 144 -21.31 -8.32 -71.30
N SER A 145 -20.10 -8.27 -71.85
CA SER A 145 -19.87 -7.86 -73.23
C SER A 145 -20.68 -8.72 -74.22
N THR A 146 -21.12 -9.89 -73.76
CA THR A 146 -22.10 -10.79 -74.38
C THR A 146 -23.50 -10.20 -74.49
N PHE A 147 -24.01 -9.41 -73.54
CA PHE A 147 -25.33 -8.77 -73.68
C PHE A 147 -25.32 -7.60 -74.67
N LYS A 148 -24.19 -6.89 -74.82
CA LYS A 148 -24.04 -5.91 -75.91
C LYS A 148 -24.12 -6.60 -77.28
N LYS A 149 -23.51 -7.78 -77.44
CA LYS A 149 -23.61 -8.55 -78.70
C LYS A 149 -25.02 -9.06 -78.99
N ILE A 150 -25.78 -9.47 -77.97
CA ILE A 150 -27.15 -9.97 -78.14
C ILE A 150 -28.14 -8.84 -78.45
N LEU A 151 -27.98 -7.66 -77.86
CA LEU A 151 -28.81 -6.49 -78.15
C LEU A 151 -28.57 -5.88 -79.55
N HIS A 152 -27.41 -6.11 -80.15
CA HIS A 152 -27.16 -5.71 -81.54
C HIS A 152 -27.75 -6.68 -82.59
N THR A 153 -28.22 -7.86 -82.18
CA THR A 153 -28.80 -8.86 -83.10
C THR A 153 -30.33 -8.89 -83.08
N ILE A 154 -30.98 -8.23 -82.12
CA ILE A 154 -32.44 -8.27 -81.98
C ILE A 154 -33.03 -6.90 -82.33
N SER A 155 -33.19 -6.67 -83.63
CA SER A 155 -34.29 -5.81 -84.11
C SER A 155 -35.62 -6.57 -83.92
N VAL A 156 -36.62 -5.84 -83.44
CA VAL A 156 -37.93 -6.30 -82.96
C VAL A 156 -38.80 -6.90 -84.09
N PRO A 157 -39.74 -7.82 -83.81
CA PRO A 157 -41.04 -7.34 -83.31
C PRO A 157 -41.77 -8.21 -82.28
N SER A 158 -42.57 -7.49 -81.50
CA SER A 158 -43.90 -7.77 -80.90
C SER A 158 -44.43 -9.21 -80.80
N PHE A 159 -45.09 -9.43 -79.66
CA PHE A 159 -46.14 -10.41 -79.34
C PHE A 159 -45.76 -11.69 -78.58
N LEU A 160 -46.38 -11.78 -77.39
CA LEU A 160 -46.94 -12.95 -76.70
C LEU A 160 -46.06 -13.76 -75.74
N ASN A 161 -46.57 -13.76 -74.50
CA ASN A 161 -46.74 -14.91 -73.60
C ASN A 161 -45.53 -15.79 -73.28
N LYS A 162 -45.16 -15.72 -71.99
CA LYS A 162 -45.04 -16.83 -71.02
C LYS A 162 -43.92 -16.44 -70.08
N SER A 163 -44.29 -16.06 -68.86
CA SER A 163 -43.33 -15.75 -67.79
C SER A 163 -42.61 -17.02 -67.36
N SER A 164 -41.64 -17.48 -68.14
CA SER A 164 -40.53 -18.24 -67.60
C SER A 164 -39.67 -17.25 -66.83
N SER A 165 -39.99 -17.08 -65.54
CA SER A 165 -39.05 -16.50 -64.59
C SER A 165 -37.90 -17.49 -64.49
N SER A 166 -36.94 -17.40 -65.42
CA SER A 166 -35.58 -17.80 -65.11
C SER A 166 -35.18 -16.88 -63.98
N ARG A 167 -35.25 -17.43 -62.78
CA ARG A 167 -34.69 -16.89 -61.56
C ARG A 167 -33.22 -16.62 -61.88
N GLN A 168 -32.94 -15.45 -62.44
CA GLN A 168 -31.70 -14.76 -62.20
C GLN A 168 -31.54 -14.90 -60.70
N GLN A 169 -30.54 -15.67 -60.30
CA GLN A 169 -30.09 -15.73 -58.92
C GLN A 169 -29.60 -14.31 -58.64
N GLN A 170 -30.54 -13.40 -58.37
CA GLN A 170 -30.27 -12.21 -57.61
C GLN A 170 -29.64 -12.77 -56.36
N THR A 171 -28.34 -12.54 -56.23
CA THR A 171 -27.60 -12.80 -55.02
C THR A 171 -28.42 -12.14 -53.92
N LEU A 172 -29.14 -12.98 -53.15
CA LEU A 172 -30.04 -12.51 -52.13
C LEU A 172 -29.19 -11.68 -51.18
N TYR A 173 -29.47 -10.39 -51.10
CA TYR A 173 -28.72 -9.48 -50.24
C TYR A 173 -28.84 -9.99 -48.81
N GLU A 174 -27.73 -10.44 -48.24
CA GLU A 174 -27.63 -10.78 -46.83
C GLU A 174 -27.10 -9.56 -46.09
N PRO A 175 -27.89 -8.96 -45.17
CA PRO A 175 -27.45 -7.81 -44.41
C PRO A 175 -26.17 -8.11 -43.62
N PRO A 176 -25.19 -7.19 -43.57
CA PRO A 176 -24.03 -7.36 -42.72
C PRO A 176 -24.44 -7.51 -41.25
N THR A 177 -23.81 -8.45 -40.55
CA THR A 177 -23.92 -8.54 -39.10
C THR A 177 -23.36 -7.27 -38.47
N LEU A 178 -24.24 -6.47 -37.89
CA LEU A 178 -23.87 -5.25 -37.17
C LEU A 178 -23.39 -5.62 -35.78
N PHE A 179 -22.21 -5.15 -35.40
CA PHE A 179 -21.71 -5.30 -34.04
C PHE A 179 -22.39 -4.29 -33.11
N ARG A 180 -22.58 -4.69 -31.86
CA ARG A 180 -23.16 -3.88 -30.79
C ARG A 180 -22.05 -3.54 -29.81
N THR A 181 -21.91 -2.26 -29.47
CA THR A 181 -20.85 -1.79 -28.56
C THR A 181 -21.13 -2.27 -27.13
N GLU A 182 -22.43 -2.38 -26.83
CA GLU A 182 -23.01 -2.85 -25.58
C GLU A 182 -22.55 -4.26 -25.19
N ASP A 183 -22.26 -5.13 -26.17
CA ASP A 183 -21.78 -6.50 -25.93
C ASP A 183 -20.35 -6.54 -25.35
N TYR A 184 -19.57 -5.47 -25.59
CA TYR A 184 -18.18 -5.35 -25.17
C TYR A 184 -18.02 -4.39 -23.98
N PHE A 185 -18.83 -3.33 -23.95
CA PHE A 185 -18.86 -2.30 -22.91
C PHE A 185 -20.28 -2.14 -22.36
N PRO A 186 -20.76 -3.06 -21.50
CA PRO A 186 -22.05 -2.90 -20.86
C PRO A 186 -22.05 -1.62 -20.02
N CYS A 187 -23.07 -0.78 -20.20
CA CYS A 187 -23.29 0.40 -19.36
C CYS A 187 -23.34 -0.04 -17.90
N LEU A 188 -22.34 0.34 -17.10
CA LEU A 188 -22.41 0.17 -15.66
C LEU A 188 -23.50 1.12 -15.18
N ASN A 189 -24.66 0.58 -14.77
CA ASN A 189 -25.53 1.28 -13.85
C ASN A 189 -24.74 1.48 -12.55
N GLU A 190 -24.02 2.59 -12.45
CA GLU A 190 -23.57 3.11 -11.17
C GLU A 190 -24.83 3.43 -10.37
N ALA A 191 -25.17 2.56 -9.43
CA ALA A 191 -26.00 2.96 -8.32
C ALA A 191 -25.28 4.12 -7.62
N PRO A 192 -25.94 5.27 -7.39
CA PRO A 192 -25.31 6.36 -6.67
C PRO A 192 -24.98 5.87 -5.27
N TYR A 193 -23.70 5.90 -4.93
CA TYR A 193 -23.21 5.71 -3.56
C TYR A 193 -24.04 6.63 -2.64
N SER A 194 -24.83 6.01 -1.75
CA SER A 194 -25.55 6.68 -0.66
C SER A 194 -24.70 6.67 0.59
#